data_AF-U5CYM0-F1
#
_entry.id   AF-U5CYM0-F1
#
_cell.length_a   1.000
_cell.length_b   1.000
_cell.length_c   1.000
_cell.angle_alpha   90.00
_cell.angle_beta   90.00
_cell.angle_gamma   90.00
#
_symmetry.space_group_name_H-M   'P 1'
#
loop_
_entity.id
_entity.type
_entity.pdbx_description
1 polymer ?
#
loop_
_entity_poly.entity_id
_entity_poly.type
_entity_poly.pdbx_seq_one_letter_code
_entity_poly.pdbx_strand_id
1 'polypeptide(L)'
;MVQNKAMEYEDLLPIMAEKLEADAFKVELNGFKLLACLSKGLITFESLKKNSALLGLNYLSDRELMAMVREGDKDGDGALNEQEFCV
;
A
#
# COMPACT_ATOMS: atom_id res chain seq x y z
N MET A 1 20.94 -22.68 35.54
CA MET A 1 21.55 -21.51 34.90
C MET A 1 20.87 -21.34 33.55
N VAL A 2 20.00 -20.36 33.38
CA VAL A 2 19.30 -20.14 32.10
C VAL A 2 20.28 -19.43 31.17
N GLN A 3 20.72 -20.13 30.14
CA GLN A 3 21.69 -19.65 29.17
C GLN A 3 20.97 -18.64 28.27
N ASN A 4 21.31 -17.36 28.43
CA ASN A 4 20.78 -16.29 27.59
C ASN A 4 21.48 -16.39 26.23
N LYS A 5 20.93 -17.21 25.32
CA LYS A 5 21.46 -17.39 23.97
C LYS A 5 21.13 -16.11 23.19
N ALA A 6 22.13 -15.25 22.98
CA ALA A 6 22.02 -14.20 21.97
C ALA A 6 21.75 -14.90 20.64
N MET A 7 20.62 -14.59 20.00
CA MET A 7 20.32 -15.09 18.65
C MET A 7 21.41 -14.57 17.72
N GLU A 8 22.06 -15.48 16.99
CA GLU A 8 22.99 -15.08 15.94
C GLU A 8 22.20 -14.50 14.76
N TYR A 9 22.85 -13.73 13.91
CA TYR A 9 22.20 -13.01 12.82
C TYR A 9 21.42 -13.96 11.90
N GLU A 10 21.98 -15.14 11.66
CA GLU A 10 21.44 -16.23 10.86
C GLU A 10 20.16 -16.82 11.46
N ASP A 11 20.05 -16.87 12.79
CA ASP A 11 18.85 -17.31 13.51
C ASP A 11 17.72 -16.27 13.42
N LEU A 12 18.04 -15.01 13.10
CA LEU A 12 17.06 -13.92 12.95
C LEU A 12 16.55 -13.77 11.52
N LEU A 13 17.23 -14.30 10.51
CA LEU A 13 16.83 -14.19 9.10
C LEU A 13 15.40 -14.69 8.84
N PRO A 14 14.95 -15.86 9.38
CA PRO A 14 13.58 -16.31 9.19
C PRO A 14 12.55 -15.40 9.86
N ILE A 15 12.86 -14.88 11.05
CA ILE A 15 12.00 -13.97 11.80
C ILE A 15 11.89 -12.61 11.10
N MET A 16 13.00 -12.13 10.54
CA MET A 16 13.04 -10.91 9.74
C MET A 16 12.28 -11.10 8.43
N ALA A 17 12.40 -12.24 7.74
CA ALA A 17 11.64 -12.54 6.53
C ALA A 17 10.13 -12.58 6.82
N GLU A 18 9.70 -13.29 7.86
CA GLU A 18 8.29 -13.35 8.28
C GLU A 18 7.74 -11.96 8.67
N LYS A 19 8.53 -11.17 9.39
CA LYS A 19 8.15 -9.79 9.73
C LYS A 19 8.13 -8.88 8.51
N LEU A 20 9.06 -9.01 7.57
CA LEU A 20 9.08 -8.23 6.35
C LEU A 20 7.89 -8.56 5.47
N GLU A 21 7.45 -9.82 5.38
CA GLU A 21 6.21 -10.20 4.70
C GLU A 21 4.98 -9.59 5.39
N ALA A 22 4.90 -9.67 6.72
CA ALA A 22 3.81 -9.07 7.49
C ALA A 22 3.81 -7.53 7.44
N ASP A 23 4.99 -6.91 7.43
CA ASP A 23 5.16 -5.47 7.38
C ASP A 23 4.97 -4.94 5.95
N ALA A 24 5.36 -5.68 4.91
CA ALA A 24 5.03 -5.37 3.51
C ALA A 24 3.51 -5.35 3.31
N PHE A 25 2.80 -6.36 3.82
CA PHE A 25 1.34 -6.41 3.80
C PHE A 25 0.70 -5.23 4.57
N LYS A 26 1.28 -4.83 5.71
CA LYS A 26 0.85 -3.63 6.45
C LYS A 26 1.15 -2.33 5.71
N VAL A 27 2.26 -2.25 4.99
CA VAL A 27 2.65 -1.08 4.21
C VAL A 27 1.70 -0.91 3.03
N GLU A 28 1.29 -2.00 2.36
CA GLU A 28 0.28 -1.97 1.29
C GLU A 28 -1.09 -1.52 1.83
N LEU A 29 -1.52 -2.06 2.98
CA LEU A 29 -2.78 -1.65 3.61
C LEU A 29 -2.76 -0.19 4.09
N ASN A 30 -1.61 0.30 4.54
CA ASN A 30 -1.42 1.71 4.88
C ASN A 30 -1.35 2.58 3.63
N GLY A 31 -0.74 2.10 2.54
CA GLY A 31 -0.69 2.76 1.24
C GLY A 31 -2.09 2.99 0.67
N PHE A 32 -2.95 1.97 0.70
CA PHE A 32 -4.35 2.10 0.31
C PHE A 32 -5.05 3.20 1.12
N LYS A 33 -4.95 3.15 2.45
CA LYS A 33 -5.60 4.16 3.33
C LYS A 33 -5.05 5.57 3.15
N LEU A 34 -3.77 5.71 2.80
CA LEU A 34 -3.16 7.01 2.50
C LEU A 34 -3.69 7.59 1.20
N LEU A 35 -3.96 6.75 0.20
CA LEU A 35 -4.46 7.18 -1.10
C LEU A 35 -5.99 7.29 -1.15
N ALA A 36 -6.70 6.51 -0.34
CA ALA A 36 -8.15 6.41 -0.36
C ALA A 36 -8.86 7.64 0.23
N CYS A 37 -10.11 7.81 -0.19
CA CYS A 37 -11.04 8.72 0.43
C CYS A 37 -11.60 8.10 1.73
N LEU A 38 -11.24 8.64 2.89
CA LEU A 38 -11.67 8.10 4.20
C LEU A 38 -13.19 7.99 4.38
N SER A 39 -13.97 8.85 3.71
CA SER A 39 -15.43 8.81 3.81
C SER A 39 -16.07 7.76 2.91
N LYS A 40 -15.42 7.39 1.80
CA LYS A 40 -15.93 6.40 0.84
C LYS A 40 -15.30 5.01 1.04
N GLY A 41 -14.12 4.94 1.65
CA GLY A 41 -13.35 3.70 1.77
C GLY A 41 -12.78 3.20 0.44
N LEU A 42 -12.71 4.08 -0.57
CA LEU A 42 -12.27 3.76 -1.93
C LEU A 42 -11.25 4.80 -2.42
N ILE A 43 -10.34 4.38 -3.30
CA ILE A 43 -9.44 5.28 -4.01
C ILE A 43 -10.17 5.80 -5.25
N THR A 44 -10.68 7.02 -5.16
CA THR A 44 -11.18 7.75 -6.33
C THR A 44 -10.04 8.53 -6.99
N PHE A 45 -10.19 8.87 -8.28
CA PHE A 45 -9.26 9.76 -8.98
C PHE A 45 -8.93 11.04 -8.20
N GLU A 46 -9.95 11.68 -7.60
CA GLU A 46 -9.76 12.89 -6.79
C GLU A 46 -8.93 12.63 -5.53
N SER A 47 -9.20 11.54 -4.81
CA SER A 47 -8.42 11.18 -3.62
C SER A 47 -6.99 10.79 -3.98
N LEU A 48 -6.80 10.02 -5.06
CA LEU A 48 -5.50 9.64 -5.56
C LEU A 48 -4.69 10.89 -5.93
N LYS A 49 -5.27 11.83 -6.69
CA LYS A 49 -4.61 13.08 -7.09
C LYS A 49 -4.21 13.94 -5.89
N LYS A 50 -5.12 14.11 -4.92
CA LYS A 50 -4.86 14.92 -3.73
C LYS A 50 -3.80 14.28 -2.83
N ASN A 51 -3.93 12.98 -2.57
CA ASN A 51 -3.11 12.29 -1.60
C ASN A 51 -1.73 11.92 -2.18
N SER A 52 -1.64 11.58 -3.48
CA SER A 52 -0.35 11.38 -4.15
C SER A 52 0.50 12.65 -4.15
N ALA A 53 -0.11 13.82 -4.32
CA ALA A 53 0.60 15.10 -4.19
C ALA A 53 1.17 15.32 -2.78
N LEU A 54 0.45 14.90 -1.73
CA LEU A 54 0.93 14.94 -0.33
C LEU A 54 2.10 13.99 -0.07
N LEU A 55 2.20 12.91 -0.84
CA LEU A 55 3.30 11.93 -0.79
C LEU A 55 4.50 12.35 -1.66
N GLY A 56 4.48 13.55 -2.27
CA GLY A 56 5.54 14.03 -3.15
C GLY A 56 5.52 13.41 -4.55
N LEU A 57 4.40 12.79 -4.96
CA LEU A 57 4.19 12.24 -6.30
C LEU A 57 3.52 13.24 -7.25
N ASN A 58 3.70 14.53 -7.01
CA ASN A 58 3.14 15.64 -7.79
C ASN A 58 3.69 15.74 -9.24
N TYR A 59 4.64 14.88 -9.60
CA TYR A 59 5.14 14.74 -10.97
C TYR A 59 4.19 13.93 -11.86
N LEU A 60 3.24 13.18 -11.28
CA LEU A 60 2.23 12.43 -12.01
C LEU A 60 1.18 13.38 -12.59
N SER A 61 0.94 13.25 -13.89
CA SER A 61 -0.10 13.97 -14.61
C SER A 61 -1.48 13.37 -14.37
N ASP A 62 -2.53 14.17 -14.59
CA ASP A 62 -3.92 13.72 -14.52
C ASP A 62 -4.18 12.49 -15.42
N ARG A 63 -3.47 12.39 -16.55
CA ARG A 63 -3.56 11.25 -17.46
C ARG A 63 -2.97 9.97 -16.86
N GLU A 64 -1.83 10.08 -16.18
CA GLU A 64 -1.19 8.93 -15.52
C GLU A 64 -2.02 8.47 -14.32
N LEU A 65 -2.51 9.40 -13.51
CA LEU A 65 -3.39 9.09 -12.38
C LEU A 65 -4.70 8.44 -12.85
N MET A 66 -5.30 8.93 -13.94
CA MET A 66 -6.47 8.27 -14.56
C MET A 66 -6.14 6.88 -15.09
N ALA A 67 -4.96 6.69 -15.68
CA ALA A 67 -4.53 5.38 -16.16
C ALA A 67 -4.37 4.39 -15.00
N MET A 68 -3.82 4.82 -13.85
CA MET A 68 -3.70 4.00 -12.66
C MET A 68 -5.05 3.53 -12.13
N VAL A 69 -6.04 4.43 -12.05
CA VAL A 69 -7.41 4.06 -11.64
C VAL A 69 -8.03 3.11 -12.65
N ARG A 70 -7.97 3.43 -13.95
CA ARG A 70 -8.56 2.59 -15.01
C ARG A 70 -7.94 1.18 -15.09
N GLU A 71 -6.65 1.05 -14.81
CA GLU A 71 -5.97 -0.25 -14.89
C GLU A 71 -6.40 -1.19 -13.74
N GLY A 72 -6.56 -0.62 -12.54
CA GLY A 72 -6.97 -1.37 -11.35
C GLY A 72 -8.48 -1.61 -11.25
N ASP A 73 -9.30 -0.70 -11.78
CA ASP A 73 -10.77 -0.75 -11.73
C ASP A 73 -11.29 -1.93 -12.58
N LYS A 74 -11.62 -3.05 -11.92
CA LYS A 74 -12.07 -4.29 -12.58
C LYS A 74 -13.59 -4.35 -12.69
N ASP A 75 -14.29 -3.71 -11.76
CA ASP A 75 -15.76 -3.70 -11.75
C ASP A 75 -16.38 -2.52 -12.53
N GLY A 76 -15.58 -1.51 -12.88
CA GLY A 76 -15.95 -0.36 -13.69
C GLY A 76 -16.66 0.75 -12.90
N ASP A 77 -16.51 0.80 -11.58
CA ASP A 77 -17.16 1.81 -10.72
C ASP A 77 -16.44 3.18 -10.72
N GLY A 78 -15.26 3.26 -11.35
CA GLY A 78 -14.44 4.46 -11.45
C GLY A 78 -13.62 4.77 -10.21
N ALA A 79 -13.48 3.82 -9.29
CA ALA A 79 -12.65 3.85 -8.11
C ALA A 79 -11.89 2.53 -7.94
N LEU A 80 -11.00 2.46 -6.95
CA LEU A 80 -10.35 1.22 -6.55
C LEU A 80 -10.77 0.87 -5.13
N ASN A 81 -11.27 -0.35 -4.96
CA ASN A 81 -11.43 -0.96 -3.65
C ASN A 81 -10.12 -1.64 -3.18
N GLU A 82 -10.09 -2.14 -1.95
CA GLU A 82 -8.90 -2.76 -1.35
C GLU A 82 -8.42 -3.99 -2.13
N GLN A 83 -9.34 -4.75 -2.72
CA GLN A 83 -8.98 -5.92 -3.52
C GLN A 83 -8.37 -5.50 -4.86
N GLU A 84 -8.96 -4.51 -5.54
CA GLU A 84 -8.48 -3.98 -6.81
C GLU A 84 -7.12 -3.28 -6.72
N PHE A 85 -6.81 -2.68 -5.58
CA PHE A 85 -5.51 -2.04 -5.34
C PHE A 85 -4.36 -3.05 -5.15
N CYS A 86 -4.66 -4.25 -4.64
CA CYS A 86 -3.68 -5.29 -4.32
C CYS A 86 -3.49 -6.33 -5.43
N VAL A 87 -4.10 -6.14 -6.60
CA VAL A 87 -4.01 -7.02 -7.78
C VAL A 87 -2.90 -6.56 -8.72
#